data_AF-A0A2U8JCA9-F1
#
_entry.id   AF-A0A2U8JCA9-F1
#
_cell.length_a   1.000
_cell.length_b   1.000
_cell.length_c   1.000
_cell.angle_alpha   90.00
_cell.angle_beta   90.00
_cell.angle_gamma   90.00
#
_symmetry.space_group_name_H-M   'P 1'
#
loop_
_entity.id
_entity.type
_entity.pdbx_description
1 polymer ?
#
loop_
_entity_poly.entity_id
_entity_poly.type
_entity_poly.pdbx_seq_one_letter_code
_entity_poly.pdbx_strand_id
1 'polypeptide(L)'
;VSCVCIVRSIDVSSTKITYSLEDHSGQIEAHYWLEEGDSTKAPDIMLNHYVKLFGSVRTQGSQKMLMVFKMIAIMNSNEVCTHVLEVLNARYKSEEFASKGSEVYATNVDSMNFNSKTSGDDSLGLEGKQLAVLQAVKN
;
A
#
# COMPACT_ATOMS: atom_id res chain seq x y z
N VAL A 1 2.80 2.91 0.06
CA VAL A 1 2.12 3.99 0.83
C VAL A 1 3.12 5.10 1.14
N SER A 2 2.65 6.34 1.22
CA SER A 2 3.43 7.45 1.77
C SER A 2 2.67 8.07 2.93
N CYS A 3 3.38 8.45 3.99
CA CYS A 3 2.81 9.06 5.19
C CYS A 3 3.72 10.21 5.64
N VAL A 4 3.12 11.21 6.29
CA VAL A 4 3.83 12.24 7.04
C VAL A 4 3.44 12.14 8.51
N CYS A 5 4.45 12.04 9.37
CA CYS A 5 4.27 11.78 10.80
C CYS A 5 5.44 12.35 11.61
N ILE A 6 5.27 12.39 12.93
CA ILE A 6 6.29 12.80 13.92
C ILE A 6 6.95 11.54 14.48
N VAL A 7 8.27 11.56 14.58
CA VAL A 7 9.04 10.48 15.21
C VAL A 7 8.99 10.61 16.73
N ARG A 8 8.44 9.60 17.43
CA ARG A 8 8.31 9.59 18.90
C ARG A 8 9.35 8.74 19.61
N SER A 9 9.80 7.66 18.97
CA SER A 9 10.91 6.85 19.46
C SER A 9 11.75 6.31 18.31
N ILE A 10 13.04 6.09 18.58
CA ILE A 10 14.00 5.47 17.66
C ILE A 10 14.72 4.40 18.46
N ASP A 11 14.64 3.15 18.00
CA ASP A 11 15.37 2.02 18.57
C ASP A 11 16.23 1.38 17.48
N VAL A 12 17.55 1.44 17.66
CA VAL A 12 18.54 1.01 16.65
C VAL A 12 19.12 -0.34 17.06
N SER A 13 18.94 -1.33 16.21
CA SER A 13 19.56 -2.65 16.30
C SER A 13 20.62 -2.82 15.19
N SER A 14 21.31 -3.97 15.18
CA SER A 14 22.35 -4.25 14.17
C SER A 14 21.80 -4.33 12.74
N THR A 15 20.61 -4.89 12.56
CA THR A 15 20.01 -5.15 11.24
C THR A 15 18.77 -4.31 10.96
N LYS A 16 18.24 -3.59 11.95
CA LYS A 16 17.03 -2.79 11.78
C LYS A 16 16.99 -1.56 12.68
N ILE A 17 16.26 -0.56 12.24
CA ILE A 17 15.83 0.58 13.06
C ILE A 17 14.31 0.51 13.20
N THR A 18 13.83 0.53 14.43
CA THR A 18 12.42 0.58 14.76
C THR A 18 12.05 2.01 15.13
N TYR A 19 11.04 2.55 14.46
CA TYR A 19 10.50 3.88 14.74
C TYR A 19 9.09 3.75 15.30
N SER A 20 8.77 4.53 16.34
CA SER A 20 7.39 4.82 16.68
C SER A 20 6.99 6.14 16.04
N LEU A 21 5.97 6.09 15.19
CA LEU A 21 5.53 7.21 14.37
C LEU A 21 4.12 7.61 14.77
N GLU A 22 3.89 8.91 14.93
CA GLU A 22 2.61 9.45 15.36
C GLU A 22 2.13 10.53 14.40
N ASP A 23 0.86 10.47 14.04
CA ASP A 23 0.13 11.55 13.39
C ASP A 23 -1.19 11.83 14.14
N HIS A 24 -2.08 12.63 13.56
CA HIS A 24 -3.38 12.92 14.18
C HIS A 24 -4.34 11.72 14.21
N SER A 25 -4.05 10.64 13.48
CA SER A 25 -4.88 9.44 13.39
C SER A 25 -4.47 8.36 14.39
N GLY A 26 -3.28 8.47 14.96
CA GLY A 26 -2.79 7.57 16.02
C GLY A 26 -1.29 7.34 15.91
N GLN A 27 -0.86 6.21 16.46
CA GLN A 27 0.54 5.79 16.48
C GLN A 27 0.71 4.45 15.76
N ILE A 28 1.81 4.31 15.02
CA ILE A 28 2.16 3.09 14.29
C ILE A 28 3.65 2.80 14.41
N GLU A 29 3.98 1.51 14.50
CA GLU A 29 5.35 1.03 14.49
C GLU A 29 5.85 0.86 13.05
N ALA A 30 7.08 1.30 12.81
CA ALA A 30 7.73 1.22 11.52
C ALA A 30 9.12 0.58 11.63
N HIS A 31 9.51 -0.16 10.60
CA HIS A 31 10.77 -0.90 10.53
C HIS A 31 11.54 -0.52 9.29
N TYR A 32 12.79 -0.11 9.48
CA TYR A 32 13.76 0.16 8.45
C TYR A 32 14.89 -0.87 8.55
N TRP A 33 15.09 -1.72 7.56
CA TRP A 33 16.18 -2.69 7.57
C TRP A 33 17.48 -2.06 7.10
N LEU A 34 18.55 -2.33 7.81
CA LEU A 34 19.91 -1.92 7.47
C LEU A 34 20.56 -3.04 6.65
N GLU A 35 21.24 -2.68 5.57
CA GLU A 35 22.07 -3.63 4.83
C GLU A 35 23.40 -3.84 5.57
N GLU A 36 23.96 -5.05 5.46
CA GLU A 36 25.22 -5.40 6.12
C GLU A 36 26.37 -4.52 5.61
N GLY A 37 27.06 -3.84 6.54
CA GLY A 37 28.19 -2.95 6.23
C GLY A 37 27.82 -1.50 5.96
N ASP A 38 26.54 -1.11 6.14
CA ASP A 38 26.02 0.15 5.62
C ASP A 38 25.32 1.03 6.66
N SER A 39 25.83 1.04 7.89
CA SER A 39 25.31 1.87 8.98
C SER A 39 25.32 3.38 8.67
N THR A 40 26.12 3.81 7.69
CA THR A 40 26.19 5.20 7.21
C THR A 40 25.04 5.59 6.28
N LYS A 41 24.27 4.64 5.74
CA LYS A 41 23.07 4.92 4.93
C LYS A 41 21.77 4.99 5.74
N ALA A 42 21.85 4.88 7.06
CA ALA A 42 20.70 5.14 7.91
C ALA A 42 20.20 6.59 7.67
N PRO A 43 18.88 6.81 7.51
CA PRO A 43 18.34 8.15 7.39
C PRO A 43 18.69 9.01 8.62
N ASP A 44 19.22 10.21 8.39
CA ASP A 44 19.49 11.18 9.46
C ASP A 44 18.16 11.80 9.92
N ILE A 45 17.57 11.20 10.97
CA ILE A 45 16.22 11.51 11.45
C ILE A 45 16.28 11.75 12.95
N MET A 46 15.75 12.91 13.35
CA MET A 46 15.71 13.32 14.76
C MET A 46 14.37 13.00 15.41
N LEU A 47 14.41 12.71 16.71
CA LEU A 47 13.22 12.63 17.55
C LEU A 47 12.42 13.94 17.53
N ASN A 48 11.10 13.81 17.60
CA ASN A 48 10.12 14.89 17.58
C ASN A 48 10.15 15.77 16.32
N HIS A 49 10.75 15.28 15.24
CA HIS A 49 10.75 15.96 13.94
C HIS A 49 9.74 15.32 12.98
N TYR A 50 9.19 16.13 12.08
CA TYR A 50 8.31 15.63 11.02
C TYR A 50 9.11 14.91 9.93
N VAL A 51 8.61 13.77 9.50
CA VAL A 51 9.23 12.98 8.45
C VAL A 51 8.21 12.59 7.39
N LYS A 52 8.65 12.57 6.14
CA LYS A 52 7.93 11.93 5.05
C LYS A 52 8.55 10.56 4.82
N LEU A 53 7.75 9.51 4.95
CA LEU A 53 8.19 8.14 4.73
C LEU A 53 7.47 7.50 3.56
N PHE A 54 8.16 6.53 2.97
CA PHE A 54 7.62 5.67 1.93
C PHE A 54 7.86 4.22 2.32
N GLY A 55 6.79 3.44 2.24
CA GLY A 55 6.78 2.08 2.77
C GLY A 55 5.67 1.20 2.22
N SER A 56 5.60 -0.01 2.77
CA SER A 56 4.47 -0.93 2.62
C SER A 56 3.88 -1.23 3.98
N VAL A 57 2.55 -1.40 4.05
CA VAL A 57 1.89 -1.84 5.28
C VAL A 57 1.96 -3.36 5.31
N ARG A 58 2.40 -3.91 6.44
CA ARG A 58 2.32 -5.34 6.73
C ARG A 58 1.47 -5.56 7.98
N THR A 59 0.85 -6.73 8.05
CA THR A 59 0.11 -7.17 9.23
C THR A 59 0.81 -8.40 9.77
N GLN A 60 1.26 -8.35 11.01
CA GLN A 60 1.83 -9.49 11.72
C GLN A 60 0.94 -9.83 12.91
N GLY A 61 0.26 -10.96 12.84
CA GLY A 61 -0.80 -11.29 13.80
C GLY A 61 -1.93 -10.26 13.75
N SER A 62 -2.18 -9.57 14.87
CA SER A 62 -3.20 -8.51 14.98
C SER A 62 -2.64 -7.09 14.78
N GLN A 63 -1.33 -6.92 14.69
CA GLN A 63 -0.70 -5.60 14.61
C GLN A 63 -0.33 -5.23 13.18
N LYS A 64 -0.64 -3.98 12.81
CA LYS A 64 -0.22 -3.37 11.53
C LYS A 64 1.09 -2.62 11.76
N MET A 65 2.02 -2.79 10.84
CA MET A 65 3.35 -2.19 10.88
C MET A 65 3.72 -1.63 9.50
N LEU A 66 4.58 -0.60 9.49
CA LEU A 66 5.12 -0.02 8.27
C LEU A 66 6.52 -0.55 7.99
N MET A 67 6.70 -1.21 6.84
CA MET A 67 8.03 -1.51 6.31
C MET A 67 8.52 -0.32 5.51
N VAL A 68 9.51 0.40 6.03
CA VAL A 68 10.05 1.63 5.44
C VAL A 68 11.22 1.30 4.53
N PHE A 69 11.20 1.83 3.32
CA PHE A 69 12.35 1.78 2.40
C PHE A 69 12.98 3.15 2.18
N LYS A 70 12.28 4.25 2.51
CA LYS A 70 12.81 5.62 2.44
C LYS A 70 12.15 6.51 3.47
N MET A 71 12.94 7.34 4.13
CA MET A 71 12.48 8.37 5.06
C MET A 71 13.25 9.67 4.82
N ILE A 72 12.56 10.81 4.87
CA ILE A 72 13.14 12.14 4.64
C ILE A 72 12.62 13.07 5.72
N ALA A 73 13.52 13.82 6.37
CA ALA A 73 13.14 14.87 7.31
C ALA A 73 12.46 16.03 6.57
N ILE A 74 11.34 16.51 7.11
CA ILE A 74 10.58 17.62 6.54
C ILE A 74 11.12 18.94 7.09
N MET A 75 11.50 19.85 6.19
CA MET A 75 12.03 21.16 6.58
C MET A 75 10.99 22.28 6.42
N ASN A 76 9.95 22.05 5.61
CA ASN A 76 8.88 23.01 5.36
C ASN A 76 7.52 22.47 5.84
N SER A 77 6.86 23.20 6.73
CA SER A 77 5.54 22.84 7.26
C SER A 77 4.46 22.72 6.18
N ASN A 78 4.61 23.37 5.03
CA ASN A 78 3.67 23.24 3.91
C ASN A 78 3.58 21.81 3.37
N GLU A 79 4.65 21.01 3.49
CA GLU A 79 4.65 19.61 3.06
C GLU A 79 3.69 18.77 3.91
N VAL A 80 3.57 19.07 5.21
CA VAL A 80 2.63 18.42 6.12
C VAL A 80 1.19 18.72 5.71
N CYS A 81 0.88 20.00 5.48
CA CYS A 81 -0.46 20.43 5.05
C CYS A 81 -0.82 19.82 3.68
N THR A 82 0.11 19.87 2.73
CA THR A 82 -0.07 19.30 1.39
C THR A 82 -0.36 17.81 1.48
N HIS A 83 0.37 17.07 2.31
CA HIS A 83 0.14 15.64 2.48
C HIS A 83 -1.26 15.32 3.03
N VAL A 84 -1.77 16.10 3.99
CA VAL A 84 -3.13 15.92 4.50
C VAL A 84 -4.16 16.09 3.39
N LEU A 85 -4.01 17.13 2.54
CA LEU A 85 -4.89 17.36 1.39
C LEU A 85 -4.79 16.23 0.35
N GLU A 86 -3.58 15.73 0.08
CA GLU A 86 -3.34 14.58 -0.80
C GLU A 86 -4.09 13.33 -0.31
N VAL A 87 -3.97 13.03 1.00
CA VAL A 87 -4.62 11.85 1.61
C VAL A 87 -6.14 11.95 1.54
N LEU A 88 -6.71 13.11 1.89
CA LEU A 88 -8.16 13.32 1.82
C LEU A 88 -8.69 13.19 0.39
N ASN A 89 -8.01 13.81 -0.57
CA ASN A 89 -8.38 13.73 -1.99
C ASN A 89 -8.26 12.30 -2.54
N ALA A 90 -7.16 11.60 -2.22
CA ALA A 90 -6.96 10.22 -2.65
C ALA A 90 -8.04 9.29 -2.07
N ARG A 91 -8.38 9.46 -0.80
CA ARG A 91 -9.47 8.72 -0.14
C ARG A 91 -10.81 8.99 -0.82
N TYR A 92 -11.20 10.25 -0.98
CA TYR A 92 -12.48 10.62 -1.59
C TYR A 92 -12.63 10.05 -3.01
N LYS A 93 -11.59 10.19 -3.83
CA LYS A 93 -11.57 9.59 -5.17
C LYS A 93 -11.68 8.07 -5.12
N SER A 94 -10.96 7.41 -4.21
CA SER A 94 -11.04 5.94 -4.07
C SER A 94 -12.43 5.45 -3.66
N GLU A 95 -13.12 6.18 -2.80
CA GLU A 95 -14.50 5.89 -2.39
C GLU A 95 -15.46 6.08 -3.58
N GLU A 96 -15.31 7.16 -4.36
CA GLU A 96 -16.09 7.39 -5.58
C GLU A 96 -15.92 6.25 -6.60
N PHE A 97 -14.69 5.77 -6.82
CA PHE A 97 -14.43 4.64 -7.71
C PHE A 97 -15.04 3.34 -7.18
N ALA A 98 -15.00 3.11 -5.86
CA ALA A 98 -15.60 1.93 -5.24
C ALA A 98 -17.13 1.93 -5.37
N SER A 99 -17.77 3.09 -5.17
CA SER A 99 -19.23 3.23 -5.31
C SER A 99 -19.72 3.11 -6.76
N LYS A 100 -18.96 3.61 -7.74
CA LYS A 100 -19.30 3.46 -9.16
C LYS A 100 -19.12 2.03 -9.68
N GLY A 101 -18.18 1.27 -9.12
CA GLY A 101 -17.99 -0.15 -9.43
C GLY A 101 -19.15 -1.05 -8.97
N SER A 102 -19.94 -0.62 -7.99
CA SER A 102 -21.10 -1.36 -7.48
C SER A 102 -22.41 -1.15 -8.26
N GLU A 103 -22.53 -0.13 -9.12
CA GLU A 103 -23.76 0.14 -9.90
C GLU A 103 -23.91 -0.72 -11.16
N VAL A 104 -22.89 -1.49 -11.57
CA VAL A 104 -22.92 -2.29 -12.81
C VAL A 104 -23.62 -3.65 -12.65
N TYR A 105 -24.06 -4.05 -11.44
CA TYR A 105 -24.74 -5.34 -11.20
C TYR A 105 -26.12 -5.22 -10.52
N ALA A 106 -26.91 -4.23 -10.92
CA ALA A 106 -28.32 -4.12 -10.51
C ALA A 106 -29.27 -3.93 -11.69
N THR A 107 -29.05 -4.64 -12.80
CA THR A 107 -30.11 -4.85 -13.81
C THR A 107 -30.72 -6.23 -13.61
N ASN A 108 -31.90 -6.26 -13.00
CA ASN A 108 -32.86 -7.35 -13.14
C ASN A 108 -33.10 -7.59 -14.64
N VAL A 109 -32.61 -8.72 -15.16
CA VAL A 109 -33.13 -9.32 -16.40
C VAL A 109 -33.61 -10.70 -16.01
N ASP A 110 -34.89 -10.75 -15.67
CA ASP A 110 -35.68 -11.97 -15.67
C ASP A 110 -35.68 -12.58 -17.07
N SER A 111 -35.67 -13.91 -17.14
CA SER A 111 -35.64 -14.77 -18.32
C SER A 111 -34.37 -14.75 -19.19
N MET A 112 -33.49 -15.75 -19.02
CA MET A 112 -33.05 -16.61 -20.14
C MET A 112 -32.58 -17.98 -19.61
N ASN A 113 -33.32 -18.98 -20.06
CA ASN A 113 -33.16 -20.43 -19.91
C ASN A 113 -31.69 -20.91 -20.02
N PHE A 114 -31.17 -21.52 -18.96
CA PHE A 114 -29.88 -22.22 -18.95
C PHE A 114 -30.03 -23.62 -19.54
N ASN A 115 -29.60 -23.78 -20.79
CA ASN A 115 -29.12 -25.07 -21.26
C ASN A 115 -27.77 -24.87 -21.94
N SER A 116 -26.70 -24.90 -21.15
CA SER A 116 -25.34 -25.05 -21.64
C SER A 116 -24.78 -26.36 -21.11
N LYS A 117 -24.89 -27.41 -21.93
CA LYS A 117 -23.97 -28.54 -21.85
C LYS A 117 -22.61 -28.05 -22.33
N THR A 118 -21.55 -28.61 -21.73
CA THR A 118 -20.13 -28.42 -22.04
C THR A 118 -19.59 -27.06 -21.60
N SER A 119 -18.37 -26.90 -21.10
CA SER A 119 -17.32 -27.71 -20.51
C SER A 119 -16.36 -26.66 -19.95
N GLY A 120 -15.68 -26.94 -18.83
CA GLY A 120 -15.02 -25.93 -18.00
C GLY A 120 -14.10 -24.96 -18.73
N ASP A 121 -14.19 -23.67 -18.37
CA ASP A 121 -13.19 -22.68 -18.72
C ASP A 121 -13.11 -21.60 -17.62
N ASP A 122 -12.10 -21.72 -16.77
CA ASP A 122 -11.61 -20.67 -15.87
C ASP A 122 -10.87 -19.65 -16.72
N SER A 123 -11.57 -18.64 -17.25
CA SER A 123 -10.95 -17.61 -18.07
C SER A 123 -10.11 -16.65 -17.20
N LEU A 124 -8.82 -16.96 -17.03
CA LEU A 124 -7.81 -16.18 -16.30
C LEU A 124 -7.45 -14.82 -16.94
N GLY A 125 -8.32 -14.24 -17.77
CA GLY A 125 -8.12 -12.89 -18.33
C GLY A 125 -6.88 -12.73 -19.22
N LEU A 126 -6.41 -13.82 -19.84
CA LEU A 126 -5.31 -13.77 -20.82
C LEU A 126 -5.84 -13.39 -22.20
N GLU A 127 -5.24 -12.38 -22.84
CA GLU A 127 -5.66 -11.96 -24.19
C GLU A 127 -4.65 -12.34 -25.28
N GLY A 128 -5.21 -12.73 -26.44
CA GLY A 128 -4.54 -12.88 -27.73
C GLY A 128 -3.29 -13.77 -27.73
N LYS A 129 -2.11 -13.14 -27.65
CA LYS A 129 -0.81 -13.83 -27.75
C LYS A 129 -0.55 -14.75 -26.54
N GLN A 130 -1.04 -14.37 -25.36
CA GLN A 130 -0.81 -15.13 -24.13
C GLN A 130 -1.60 -16.45 -24.13
N LEU A 131 -2.81 -16.42 -24.71
CA LEU A 131 -3.68 -17.59 -24.83
C LEU A 131 -3.16 -18.59 -25.87
N ALA A 132 -2.59 -18.09 -26.98
CA ALA A 132 -1.92 -18.91 -27.98
C ALA A 132 -0.69 -19.66 -27.41
N VAL A 133 0.09 -19.00 -26.54
CA VAL A 133 1.24 -19.62 -25.86
C VAL A 133 0.78 -20.70 -24.88
N LEU A 134 -0.27 -20.43 -24.10
CA LEU A 134 -0.83 -21.41 -23.16
C LEU A 134 -1.31 -22.67 -23.89
N GLN A 135 -2.02 -22.52 -25.01
CA GLN A 135 -2.47 -23.64 -25.83
C GLN A 135 -1.32 -24.43 -26.44
N ALA A 136 -0.22 -23.78 -26.83
CA ALA A 136 0.95 -24.44 -27.37
C ALA A 136 1.73 -25.25 -26.32
N VAL A 137 1.74 -24.80 -25.06
CA VAL A 137 2.45 -25.46 -23.94
C VAL A 137 1.66 -26.62 -23.36
N LYS A 138 0.33 -26.64 -23.52
CA LYS A 138 -0.56 -27.66 -22.94
C LYS A 138 -0.65 -28.95 -23.79
N ASN A 139 -0.06 -28.97 -24.99
CA ASN A 139 0.03 -30.15 -25.87
C ASN A 139 1.43 -30.78 -25.82
#